data_AF-A0A150AHU0-F1
#
_entry.id   AF-A0A150AHU0-F1
#
_cell.length_a   1.000
_cell.length_b   1.000
_cell.length_c   1.000
_cell.angle_alpha   90.00
_cell.angle_beta   90.00
_cell.angle_gamma   90.00
#
_symmetry.space_group_name_H-M   'P 1'
#
loop_
_entity.id
_entity.type
_entity.pdbx_description
1 polymer ?
#
loop_
_entity_poly.entity_id
_entity_poly.type
_entity_poly.pdbx_seq_one_letter_code
_entity_poly.pdbx_strand_id
1 'polypeptide(L)'
;MHKEIFVTIGISILVISLYWITNSGYHLIYYDETLGYNQPTFGHGIPYYQIVLKFLFWLIMFFSGIGLIKSNNIGLLFGQIGISIAGIICFIYVLLLTFKHSSYSTTMVVNSMKSEMTFLEKWEFIYSQPVKYWTLLGLIISILIMIRFRKLSNKTPAHRRES
;
A
#
# COMPACT_ATOMS: atom_id res chain seq x y z
N MET A 1 -26.06 -2.40 -7.30
CA MET A 1 -25.07 -1.30 -7.27
C MET A 1 -24.08 -1.34 -6.11
N HIS A 2 -24.41 -0.97 -4.86
CA HIS A 2 -23.36 -0.85 -3.83
C HIS A 2 -22.59 -2.15 -3.54
N LYS A 3 -23.27 -3.31 -3.53
CA LYS A 3 -22.63 -4.62 -3.30
C LYS A 3 -21.58 -4.95 -4.36
N GLU A 4 -21.88 -4.72 -5.64
CA GLU A 4 -21.01 -5.03 -6.78
C GLU A 4 -19.72 -4.21 -6.76
N ILE A 5 -19.79 -2.95 -6.30
CA ILE A 5 -18.62 -2.08 -6.17
C ILE A 5 -17.63 -2.68 -5.15
N PHE A 6 -18.10 -3.13 -3.98
CA PHE A 6 -17.19 -3.73 -2.98
C PHE A 6 -16.64 -5.08 -3.42
N VAL A 7 -17.40 -5.87 -4.17
CA VAL A 7 -16.91 -7.13 -4.77
C VAL A 7 -15.81 -6.82 -5.78
N THR A 8 -16.02 -5.83 -6.67
CA THR A 8 -15.03 -5.42 -7.67
C THR A 8 -13.75 -4.91 -7.01
N ILE A 9 -13.87 -4.01 -6.02
CA ILE A 9 -12.72 -3.53 -5.23
C ILE A 9 -12.01 -4.69 -4.54
N GLY A 10 -12.76 -5.62 -3.93
CA GLY A 10 -12.20 -6.79 -3.27
C GLY A 10 -11.41 -7.69 -4.22
N ILE A 11 -11.94 -7.96 -5.42
CA ILE A 11 -11.24 -8.73 -6.47
C ILE A 11 -9.96 -8.01 -6.90
N SER A 12 -10.01 -6.70 -7.16
CA SER A 12 -8.82 -5.92 -7.51
C SER A 12 -7.76 -5.99 -6.42
N ILE A 13 -8.17 -5.86 -5.15
CA ILE A 13 -7.25 -6.02 -4.01
C ILE A 13 -6.63 -7.41 -3.99
N LEU A 14 -7.40 -8.48 -4.20
CA LEU A 14 -6.86 -9.84 -4.23
C LEU A 14 -5.81 -10.03 -5.32
N VAL A 15 -6.11 -9.60 -6.55
CA VAL A 15 -5.20 -9.76 -7.69
C VAL A 15 -3.89 -9.01 -7.46
N ILE A 16 -3.98 -7.75 -7.04
CA ILE A 16 -2.81 -6.92 -6.75
C ILE A 16 -2.00 -7.51 -5.58
N SER A 17 -2.70 -7.92 -4.51
CA SER A 17 -2.04 -8.47 -3.33
C SER A 17 -1.35 -9.79 -3.64
N LEU A 18 -1.96 -10.67 -4.43
CA LEU A 18 -1.36 -11.95 -4.83
C LEU A 18 -0.04 -11.73 -5.58
N TYR A 19 -0.03 -10.83 -6.56
CA TYR A 19 1.19 -10.45 -7.28
C TYR A 19 2.31 -10.00 -6.31
N TRP A 20 1.98 -9.08 -5.39
CA TRP A 20 2.99 -8.56 -4.47
C TRP A 20 3.40 -9.54 -3.38
N ILE A 21 2.51 -10.44 -2.91
CA ILE A 21 2.83 -11.53 -1.99
C ILE A 21 3.82 -12.48 -2.65
N THR A 22 3.58 -12.90 -3.89
CA THR A 22 4.51 -13.77 -4.62
C THR A 22 5.86 -13.09 -4.82
N ASN A 23 5.85 -11.83 -5.25
CA ASN A 23 7.08 -11.07 -5.49
C ASN A 23 7.89 -10.85 -4.18
N SER A 24 7.24 -10.36 -3.12
CA SER A 24 7.92 -10.15 -1.84
C SER A 24 8.29 -11.46 -1.15
N GLY A 25 7.50 -12.51 -1.30
CA GLY A 25 7.79 -13.85 -0.79
C GLY A 25 9.01 -14.48 -1.45
N TYR A 26 9.16 -14.31 -2.78
CA TYR A 26 10.38 -14.72 -3.49
C TYR A 26 11.63 -14.03 -2.89
N HIS A 27 11.58 -12.71 -2.71
CA HIS A 27 12.69 -11.96 -2.09
C HIS A 27 12.90 -12.24 -0.61
N LEU A 28 11.88 -12.73 0.10
CA LEU A 28 11.98 -13.11 1.50
C LEU A 28 12.69 -14.46 1.64
N ILE A 29 12.43 -15.41 0.73
CA ILE A 29 13.06 -16.74 0.73
C ILE A 29 14.48 -16.67 0.15
N TYR A 30 14.68 -15.91 -0.92
CA TYR A 30 15.95 -15.79 -1.65
C TYR A 30 16.62 -14.44 -1.43
N TYR A 31 16.62 -13.95 -0.19
CA TYR A 31 17.14 -12.61 0.12
C TYR A 31 18.61 -12.44 -0.26
N ASP A 32 19.44 -13.42 0.10
CA ASP A 32 20.89 -13.39 -0.16
C ASP A 32 21.22 -13.40 -1.66
N GLU A 33 20.39 -14.07 -2.46
CA GLU A 33 20.55 -14.16 -3.93
C GLU A 33 20.01 -12.92 -4.66
N THR A 34 19.01 -12.26 -4.07
CA THR A 34 18.31 -11.13 -4.72
C THR A 34 18.70 -9.76 -4.17
N LEU A 35 19.55 -9.72 -3.13
CA LEU A 35 19.93 -8.55 -2.35
C LEU A 35 18.72 -7.68 -1.96
N GLY A 36 17.56 -8.31 -1.81
CA GLY A 36 16.33 -7.62 -1.47
C GLY A 36 15.81 -6.61 -2.48
N TYR A 37 16.19 -6.65 -3.78
CA TYR A 37 15.58 -6.04 -4.99
C TYR A 37 16.71 -5.67 -5.97
N ASN A 38 16.91 -6.44 -7.04
CA ASN A 38 17.95 -6.17 -8.03
C ASN A 38 17.36 -5.54 -9.31
N GLN A 39 17.45 -4.22 -9.45
CA GLN A 39 17.38 -3.44 -10.70
C GLN A 39 18.29 -2.19 -10.53
N PRO A 40 18.79 -1.58 -11.62
CA PRO A 40 20.17 -1.09 -11.76
C PRO A 40 20.39 0.28 -11.11
N THR A 41 20.17 0.37 -9.81
CA THR A 41 20.57 1.53 -9.02
C THR A 41 21.74 1.10 -8.18
N PHE A 42 22.92 1.68 -8.43
CA PHE A 42 24.05 1.65 -7.52
C PHE A 42 23.58 2.09 -6.13
N GLY A 43 23.24 1.14 -5.25
CA GLY A 43 22.58 1.47 -4.01
C GLY A 43 22.22 0.20 -3.24
N HIS A 44 22.55 0.21 -1.96
CA HIS A 44 22.45 -0.94 -1.06
C HIS A 44 21.08 -1.62 -1.12
N GLY A 45 21.09 -2.95 -1.04
CA GLY A 45 19.89 -3.78 -1.02
C GLY A 45 18.85 -3.30 0.01
N ILE A 46 17.57 -3.47 -0.32
CA ILE A 46 16.51 -3.08 0.60
C ILE A 46 16.66 -3.91 1.88
N PRO A 47 16.66 -3.28 3.07
CA PRO A 47 16.78 -4.03 4.32
C PRO A 47 15.70 -5.12 4.45
N TYR A 48 16.11 -6.31 4.89
CA TYR A 48 15.22 -7.48 5.04
C TYR A 48 13.90 -7.18 5.76
N TYR A 49 13.94 -6.37 6.84
CA TYR A 49 12.73 -6.01 7.60
C TYR A 49 11.68 -5.27 6.74
N GLN A 50 12.10 -4.50 5.72
CA GLN A 50 11.16 -3.81 4.82
C GLN A 50 10.47 -4.79 3.88
N ILE A 51 11.15 -5.86 3.47
CA ILE A 51 10.57 -6.93 2.65
C ILE A 51 9.53 -7.70 3.47
N VAL A 52 9.86 -8.02 4.72
CA VAL A 52 8.92 -8.66 5.66
C VAL A 52 7.68 -7.79 5.88
N LEU A 53 7.86 -6.48 6.14
CA LEU A 53 6.75 -5.55 6.30
C LEU A 53 5.89 -5.45 5.03
N LYS A 54 6.51 -5.42 3.85
CA LYS A 54 5.81 -5.41 2.56
C LYS A 54 5.00 -6.69 2.36
N PHE A 55 5.58 -7.86 2.65
CA PHE A 55 4.89 -9.14 2.56
C PHE A 55 3.67 -9.19 3.50
N LEU A 56 3.86 -8.83 4.77
CA LEU A 56 2.77 -8.81 5.76
C LEU A 56 1.67 -7.81 5.40
N PHE A 57 2.03 -6.62 4.91
CA PHE A 57 1.08 -5.63 4.44
C PHE A 57 0.17 -6.20 3.33
N TRP A 58 0.76 -6.83 2.31
CA TRP A 58 -0.02 -7.39 1.20
C TRP A 58 -0.81 -8.64 1.62
N LEU A 59 -0.30 -9.42 2.57
CA LEU A 59 -1.03 -10.55 3.15
C LEU A 59 -2.29 -10.07 3.90
N ILE A 60 -2.18 -9.01 4.70
CA ILE A 60 -3.33 -8.39 5.39
C ILE A 60 -4.33 -7.84 4.38
N MET A 61 -3.84 -7.15 3.33
CA MET A 61 -4.69 -6.63 2.25
C MET A 61 -5.43 -7.76 1.51
N PHE A 62 -4.77 -8.89 1.26
CA PHE A 62 -5.37 -10.07 0.64
C PHE A 62 -6.57 -10.60 1.46
N PHE A 63 -6.37 -10.88 2.75
CA PHE A 63 -7.46 -11.32 3.63
C PHE A 63 -8.58 -10.29 3.74
N SER A 64 -8.23 -9.00 3.73
CA SER A 64 -9.22 -7.92 3.72
C SER A 64 -10.05 -7.90 2.44
N GLY A 65 -9.44 -8.17 1.30
CA GLY A 65 -10.11 -8.33 0.00
C GLY A 65 -11.16 -9.44 0.04
N ILE A 66 -10.84 -10.59 0.65
CA ILE A 66 -11.81 -11.69 0.86
C ILE A 66 -13.00 -11.20 1.70
N GLY A 67 -12.74 -10.45 2.77
CA GLY A 67 -13.79 -9.85 3.61
C GLY A 67 -14.73 -8.93 2.82
N LEU A 68 -14.18 -8.10 1.93
CA LEU A 68 -14.96 -7.22 1.07
C LEU A 68 -15.83 -7.98 0.06
N ILE A 69 -15.31 -9.07 -0.53
CA ILE A 69 -16.05 -9.91 -1.50
C ILE A 69 -17.27 -10.57 -0.85
N LYS A 70 -17.12 -11.11 0.37
CA LYS A 70 -18.25 -11.70 1.11
C LYS A 70 -19.39 -10.70 1.28
N SER A 71 -19.05 -9.42 1.46
CA SER A 71 -19.97 -8.29 1.46
C SER A 71 -21.18 -8.42 2.43
N ASN A 72 -21.09 -9.31 3.43
CA ASN A 72 -22.00 -9.36 4.57
C ASN A 72 -21.45 -8.49 5.71
N ASN A 73 -22.25 -8.24 6.75
CA ASN A 73 -21.85 -7.33 7.84
C ASN A 73 -20.54 -7.76 8.53
N ILE A 74 -20.36 -9.06 8.74
CA ILE A 74 -19.16 -9.64 9.36
C ILE A 74 -17.96 -9.50 8.43
N GLY A 75 -18.09 -9.86 7.14
CA GLY A 75 -17.01 -9.74 6.15
C GLY A 75 -16.57 -8.29 5.95
N LEU A 76 -17.50 -7.33 5.91
CA LEU A 76 -17.18 -5.90 5.86
C LEU A 76 -16.50 -5.40 7.14
N LEU A 77 -16.80 -5.97 8.30
CA LEU A 77 -16.10 -5.65 9.55
C LEU A 77 -14.66 -6.15 9.51
N PHE A 78 -14.44 -7.42 9.17
CA PHE A 78 -13.09 -7.99 9.01
C PHE A 78 -12.27 -7.24 7.96
N GLY A 79 -12.87 -6.96 6.79
CA GLY A 79 -12.22 -6.19 5.73
C GLY A 79 -11.86 -4.78 6.19
N GLN A 80 -12.74 -4.10 6.93
CA GLN A 80 -12.43 -2.77 7.47
C GLN A 80 -11.28 -2.81 8.49
N ILE A 81 -11.26 -3.78 9.41
CA ILE A 81 -10.20 -3.89 10.41
C ILE A 81 -8.86 -4.12 9.72
N GLY A 82 -8.79 -5.06 8.77
CA GLY A 82 -7.56 -5.34 8.05
C GLY A 82 -7.06 -4.17 7.20
N ILE A 83 -7.96 -3.48 6.47
CA ILE A 83 -7.62 -2.27 5.69
C ILE A 83 -7.15 -1.14 6.62
N SER A 84 -7.74 -0.99 7.80
CA SER A 84 -7.29 0.01 8.79
C SER A 84 -5.87 -0.30 9.30
N ILE A 85 -5.59 -1.57 9.64
CA ILE A 85 -4.24 -1.99 10.08
C ILE A 85 -3.22 -1.74 8.95
N ALA A 86 -3.53 -2.16 7.72
CA ALA A 86 -2.71 -1.91 6.55
C ALA A 86 -2.48 -0.41 6.31
N GLY A 87 -3.53 0.41 6.48
CA GLY A 87 -3.46 1.86 6.40
C GLY A 87 -2.52 2.49 7.42
N ILE A 88 -2.54 2.03 8.69
CA ILE A 88 -1.61 2.48 9.73
C ILE A 88 -0.18 2.12 9.37
N ILE A 89 0.07 0.88 8.93
CA ILE A 89 1.41 0.43 8.49
C ILE A 89 1.91 1.31 7.33
N CYS A 90 1.05 1.54 6.32
CA CYS A 90 1.38 2.36 5.17
C CYS A 90 1.66 3.82 5.56
N PHE A 91 0.90 4.38 6.50
CA PHE A 91 1.09 5.74 7.01
C PHE A 91 2.42 5.91 7.74
N ILE A 92 2.74 4.99 8.65
CA ILE A 92 4.04 5.01 9.36
C ILE A 92 5.18 4.87 8.36
N TYR A 93 5.07 3.93 7.42
CA TYR A 93 6.10 3.70 6.41
C TYR A 93 6.33 4.93 5.51
N VAL A 94 5.26 5.55 5.00
CA VAL A 94 5.41 6.72 4.11
C VAL A 94 5.94 7.94 4.86
N LEU A 95 5.61 8.13 6.13
CA LEU A 95 6.18 9.19 6.96
C LEU A 95 7.70 9.01 7.13
N LEU A 96 8.14 7.81 7.51
CA LEU A 96 9.56 7.50 7.66
C LEU A 96 10.32 7.68 6.34
N LEU A 97 9.73 7.22 5.23
CA LEU A 97 10.30 7.35 3.90
C LEU A 97 10.41 8.83 3.48
N THR A 98 9.37 9.62 3.72
CA THR A 98 9.34 11.06 3.40
C THR A 98 10.42 11.80 4.19
N PHE A 99 10.54 11.51 5.49
CA PHE A 99 11.58 12.11 6.32
C PHE A 99 12.98 11.75 5.81
N LYS A 100 13.22 10.47 5.49
CA LYS A 100 14.49 10.02 4.91
C LYS A 100 14.81 10.70 3.58
N HIS A 101 13.83 10.86 2.70
CA HIS A 101 14.05 11.45 1.37
C HIS A 101 14.15 12.98 1.41
N SER A 102 13.58 13.64 2.42
CA SER A 102 13.72 15.10 2.60
C SER A 102 15.14 15.55 2.89
N SER A 103 16.00 14.66 3.39
CA SER A 103 17.42 14.93 3.64
C SER A 103 18.33 14.56 2.46
N TYR A 104 17.78 14.08 1.36
CA TYR A 104 18.57 13.73 0.18
C TYR A 104 19.09 14.99 -0.50
N SER A 105 20.37 14.96 -0.85
CA SER A 105 21.00 16.01 -1.63
C SER A 105 20.42 16.05 -3.04
N THR A 106 20.23 17.24 -3.58
CA THR A 106 19.89 17.47 -4.99
C THR A 106 21.10 17.38 -5.92
N THR A 107 22.28 17.06 -5.37
CA THR A 107 23.52 16.84 -6.11
C THR A 107 23.92 15.36 -6.08
N MET A 108 24.37 14.85 -7.22
CA MET A 108 24.89 13.50 -7.40
C MET A 108 26.40 13.54 -7.68
N VAL A 109 27.12 12.51 -7.24
CA VAL A 109 28.54 12.35 -7.56
C VAL A 109 28.66 11.30 -8.64
N VAL A 110 29.12 11.70 -9.83
CA VAL A 110 29.42 10.80 -10.94
C VAL A 110 30.89 10.99 -11.32
N ASN A 111 31.66 9.90 -11.35
CA ASN A 111 33.11 9.94 -11.64
C ASN A 111 33.86 10.99 -10.79
N SER A 112 33.54 11.06 -9.50
CA SER A 112 34.12 12.01 -8.54
C SER A 112 33.81 13.49 -8.82
N MET A 113 32.95 13.81 -9.77
CA MET A 113 32.44 15.16 -10.01
C MET A 113 31.03 15.31 -9.43
N LYS A 114 30.81 16.41 -8.71
CA LYS A 114 29.48 16.79 -8.23
C LYS A 114 28.71 17.44 -9.37
N SER A 115 27.56 16.90 -9.71
CA SER A 115 26.62 17.47 -10.66
C SER A 115 25.26 17.67 -9.99
N GLU A 116 24.53 18.71 -10.39
CA GLU A 116 23.13 18.83 -9.99
C GLU A 116 22.29 17.77 -10.71
N MET A 117 21.39 17.13 -9.97
CA MET A 117 20.43 16.20 -10.57
C MET A 117 19.46 16.97 -11.47
N THR A 118 19.24 16.42 -12.66
CA THR A 118 18.15 16.82 -13.56
C THR A 118 16.79 16.62 -12.87
N PHE A 119 15.74 17.23 -13.44
CA PHE A 119 14.38 17.03 -12.94
C PHE A 119 13.97 15.55 -12.92
N LEU A 120 14.33 14.80 -13.97
CA LEU A 120 13.98 13.39 -14.11
C LEU A 120 14.70 12.53 -13.07
N GLU A 121 15.98 12.80 -12.80
CA GLU A 121 16.74 12.13 -11.73
C GLU A 121 16.17 12.47 -10.35
N LYS A 122 15.83 13.73 -10.08
CA LYS A 122 15.17 14.12 -8.81
C LYS A 122 13.85 13.38 -8.65
N TRP A 123 13.06 13.26 -9.71
CA TRP A 123 11.83 12.49 -9.69
C TRP A 123 12.08 11.02 -9.36
N GLU A 124 12.98 10.36 -10.07
CA GLU A 124 13.25 8.94 -9.88
C GLU A 124 13.85 8.63 -8.50
N PHE A 125 14.84 9.39 -8.04
CA PHE A 125 15.60 9.10 -6.82
C PHE A 125 15.00 9.69 -5.55
N ILE A 126 14.38 10.87 -5.62
CA ILE A 126 13.89 11.58 -4.43
C ILE A 126 12.37 11.44 -4.29
N TYR A 127 11.60 11.72 -5.35
CA TYR A 127 10.15 11.92 -5.22
C TYR A 127 9.30 10.69 -5.50
N SER A 128 9.72 9.80 -6.40
CA SER A 128 8.87 8.72 -6.94
C SER A 128 8.35 7.78 -5.86
N GLN A 129 9.22 7.34 -4.94
CA GLN A 129 8.83 6.40 -3.88
C GLN A 129 7.87 7.03 -2.86
N PRO A 130 8.19 8.19 -2.22
CA PRO A 130 7.23 8.85 -1.33
C PRO A 130 5.87 9.09 -1.98
N VAL A 131 5.84 9.62 -3.21
CA VAL A 131 4.58 9.91 -3.93
C VAL A 131 3.77 8.64 -4.18
N LYS A 132 4.42 7.54 -4.57
CA LYS A 132 3.76 6.24 -4.75
C LYS A 132 3.06 5.76 -3.48
N TYR A 133 3.72 5.82 -2.33
CA TYR A 133 3.13 5.34 -1.08
C TYR A 133 2.09 6.30 -0.49
N TRP A 134 2.22 7.62 -0.70
CA TRP A 134 1.16 8.58 -0.39
C TRP A 134 -0.10 8.33 -1.22
N THR A 135 0.06 8.04 -2.50
CA THR A 135 -1.06 7.70 -3.40
C THR A 135 -1.76 6.41 -2.94
N LEU A 136 -0.99 5.39 -2.56
CA LEU A 136 -1.52 4.15 -2.00
C LEU A 136 -2.30 4.39 -0.70
N LEU A 137 -1.78 5.22 0.20
CA LEU A 137 -2.48 5.60 1.43
C LEU A 137 -3.81 6.32 1.13
N GLY A 138 -3.81 7.24 0.15
CA GLY A 138 -5.01 7.93 -0.30
C GLY A 138 -6.10 6.95 -0.76
N LEU A 139 -5.73 5.94 -1.57
CA LEU A 139 -6.64 4.89 -2.01
C LEU A 139 -7.20 4.07 -0.84
N ILE A 140 -6.37 3.71 0.14
CA ILE A 140 -6.81 3.01 1.36
C ILE A 140 -7.84 3.83 2.12
N ILE A 141 -7.60 5.12 2.31
CA ILE A 141 -8.51 6.05 3.00
C ILE A 141 -9.85 6.14 2.23
N SER A 142 -9.81 6.27 0.91
CA SER A 142 -11.03 6.29 0.08
C SER A 142 -11.88 5.03 0.27
N ILE A 143 -11.25 3.85 0.30
CA ILE A 143 -11.95 2.58 0.54
C ILE A 143 -12.58 2.55 1.94
N LEU A 144 -11.86 2.99 2.98
CA LEU A 144 -12.38 3.06 4.35
C LEU A 144 -13.59 4.00 4.46
N ILE A 145 -13.52 5.15 3.80
CA ILE A 145 -14.64 6.12 3.73
C ILE A 145 -15.85 5.47 3.06
N MET A 146 -15.67 4.77 1.94
CA MET A 146 -16.75 4.06 1.25
C MET A 146 -17.41 2.99 2.13
N ILE A 147 -16.62 2.20 2.86
CA ILE A 147 -17.15 1.19 3.80
C ILE A 147 -18.00 1.87 4.88
N ARG A 148 -17.55 3.00 5.43
CA ARG A 148 -18.27 3.76 6.45
C ARG A 148 -19.62 4.28 5.94
N PHE A 149 -19.65 4.88 4.74
CA PHE A 149 -20.89 5.37 4.13
C PHE A 149 -21.90 4.25 3.88
N ARG A 150 -21.45 3.08 3.43
CA ARG A 150 -22.32 1.91 3.26
C ARG A 150 -22.94 1.44 4.58
N LYS A 151 -22.17 1.39 5.66
CA LYS A 151 -22.68 1.00 6.98
C LYS A 151 -23.74 1.98 7.51
N LEU A 152 -23.58 3.27 7.23
CA LEU A 152 -24.56 4.30 7.59
C LEU A 152 -25.85 4.17 6.76
N SER A 153 -25.74 3.98 5.44
CA SER A 153 -26.89 3.80 4.54
C SER A 153 -27.74 2.57 4.90
N ASN A 154 -27.12 1.46 5.32
CA ASN A 154 -27.86 0.26 5.75
C ASN A 154 -28.65 0.44 7.07
N LYS A 155 -28.36 1.47 7.87
CA LYS A 155 -29.08 1.75 9.13
C LYS A 155 -30.33 2.61 8.93
N THR A 156 -30.41 3.37 7.83
CA THR A 156 -31.49 4.33 7.57
C THR A 156 -32.85 3.75 7.15
N PRO A 157 -33.01 2.52 6.58
CA PRO A 157 -34.32 2.07 6.10
C PRO A 157 -35.24 1.49 7.19
N ALA A 158 -34.76 1.23 8.41
CA ALA A 158 -35.60 0.68 9.49
C ALA A 158 -36.46 1.75 10.19
N HIS A 159 -36.02 3.01 10.23
CA HIS A 159 -36.68 4.04 11.03
C HIS A 159 -37.87 4.73 10.35
N ARG A 160 -38.18 4.38 9.09
CA ARG A 160 -39.27 4.99 8.28
C ARG A 160 -40.50 4.10 8.09
N ARG A 161 -40.54 2.92 8.72
CA ARG A 161 -41.67 1.98 8.62
C ARG A 161 -42.58 1.98 9.86
N GLU A 162 -42.29 2.84 10.84
CA GLU A 162 -43.04 2.93 12.11
C GLU A 162 -43.58 4.34 12.38
N SER A 163 -43.89 5.12 11.34
CA SER A 163 -44.62 6.39 11.45
C SER A 163 -45.90 6.37 10.64
#